data_AF-A0A8B6DRX1-F1
#
_entry.id   AF-A0A8B6DRX1-F1
#
_cell.length_a   1.000
_cell.length_b   1.000
_cell.length_c   1.000
_cell.angle_alpha   90.00
_cell.angle_beta   90.00
_cell.angle_gamma   90.00
#
_symmetry.space_group_name_H-M   'P 1'
#
loop_
_entity.id
_entity.type
_entity.pdbx_description
1 polymer ?
#
loop_
_entity_poly.entity_id
_entity_poly.type
_entity_poly.pdbx_seq_one_letter_code
_entity_poly.pdbx_strand_id
1 'polypeptide(L)'
;MKFISHTTFNKIQREYLMPVVKHTWSLLQKAELDKIKQQGTSFRLAGDGRCDSPGFNTKYCTNSLLDFETQHIVMFVVVKVAETGSSSKMEVEGFRRCMTYLLDQGFTIEVLATDRHIINLNGKAKSKGCEDLNFWIQAICNHLWWCASNCEGDKVLLDHIVNTHTFEGKIFKQCAQTFIPTDVAAKKKWLVRESKAHKALKEVVLDKRLRKDICQLSEFCHTGNLEVYHSLMLKYCPKRQEFDYDQMVTRTTLAVIDHNLNQNRDHKINKNGEKAYKLVCPKATGQWVVKPVFKNKTYQWVYAMMENVLVLPVQKRQNVGNITPRPAPQKTELIHKFFSRFDKTSK
;
A
#
# COMPACT_ATOMS: atom_id res chain seq x y z
N MET A 1 -36.13 14.38 -17.54
CA MET A 1 -34.79 14.73 -17.03
C MET A 1 -33.83 14.80 -18.21
N LYS A 2 -33.19 15.94 -18.49
CA LYS A 2 -32.14 16.00 -19.52
C LYS A 2 -30.86 15.40 -18.93
N PHE A 3 -30.42 14.26 -19.45
CA PHE A 3 -29.18 13.63 -19.02
C PHE A 3 -27.99 14.29 -19.73
N ILE A 4 -26.94 14.61 -18.97
CA ILE A 4 -25.67 15.08 -19.52
C ILE A 4 -24.99 13.90 -20.21
N SER A 5 -24.56 14.06 -21.46
CA SER A 5 -23.86 12.98 -22.19
C SER A 5 -22.53 12.64 -21.49
N HIS A 6 -22.06 11.39 -21.61
CA HIS A 6 -20.77 10.98 -21.04
C HIS A 6 -19.61 11.85 -21.58
N THR A 7 -19.67 12.24 -22.85
CA THR A 7 -18.69 13.15 -23.48
C THR A 7 -18.70 14.53 -22.84
N THR A 8 -19.89 15.10 -22.63
CA THR A 8 -20.06 16.40 -21.98
C THR A 8 -19.59 16.36 -20.53
N PHE A 9 -19.95 15.30 -19.79
CA PHE A 9 -19.51 15.09 -18.41
C PHE A 9 -17.99 15.03 -18.29
N ASN A 10 -17.33 14.21 -19.12
CA ASN A 10 -15.87 14.11 -19.10
C ASN A 10 -15.18 15.40 -19.55
N LYS A 11 -15.79 16.16 -20.47
CA LYS A 11 -15.30 17.48 -20.87
C LYS A 11 -15.33 18.45 -19.69
N ILE A 12 -16.45 18.54 -18.97
CA ILE A 12 -16.59 19.39 -17.78
C ILE A 12 -15.55 18.99 -16.73
N GLN A 13 -15.38 17.69 -16.47
CA GLN A 13 -14.36 17.24 -15.51
C GLN A 13 -12.95 17.70 -15.91
N ARG A 14 -12.56 17.51 -17.18
CA ARG A 14 -11.23 17.88 -17.67
C ARG A 14 -10.98 19.38 -17.65
N GLU A 15 -11.96 20.19 -18.00
CA GLU A 15 -11.80 21.64 -18.15
C GLU A 15 -11.86 22.39 -16.81
N TYR A 16 -12.66 21.89 -15.86
CA TYR A 16 -12.93 22.59 -14.61
C TYR A 16 -12.38 21.86 -13.39
N LEU A 17 -12.69 20.57 -13.22
CA LEU A 17 -12.38 19.84 -11.99
C LEU A 17 -10.89 19.44 -11.89
N MET A 18 -10.34 18.83 -12.94
CA MET A 18 -8.97 18.27 -12.91
C MET A 18 -7.89 19.35 -12.65
N PRO A 19 -7.95 20.56 -13.25
CA PRO A 19 -6.98 21.62 -12.96
C PRO A 19 -6.98 22.04 -11.49
N VAL A 20 -8.18 22.18 -10.89
CA VAL A 20 -8.32 22.54 -9.47
C VAL A 20 -7.72 21.46 -8.59
N VAL A 21 -8.06 20.18 -8.82
CA VAL A 21 -7.51 19.05 -8.05
C VAL A 21 -5.99 19.00 -8.14
N LYS A 22 -5.43 19.16 -9.35
CA LYS A 22 -3.97 19.19 -9.55
C LYS A 22 -3.32 20.37 -8.84
N HIS A 23 -3.92 21.56 -8.92
CA HIS A 23 -3.42 22.75 -8.25
C HIS A 23 -3.44 22.60 -6.72
N THR A 24 -4.57 22.16 -6.16
CA THR A 24 -4.69 21.92 -4.72
C THR A 24 -3.68 20.88 -4.24
N TRP A 25 -3.49 19.78 -4.96
CA TRP A 25 -2.44 18.81 -4.63
C TRP A 25 -1.05 19.41 -4.66
N SER A 26 -0.71 20.18 -5.70
CA SER A 26 0.60 20.83 -5.79
C SER A 26 0.88 21.75 -4.60
N LEU A 27 -0.14 22.49 -4.13
CA LEU A 27 -0.01 23.35 -2.96
C LEU A 27 0.17 22.55 -1.67
N LEU A 28 -0.68 21.52 -1.46
CA LEU A 28 -0.63 20.69 -0.26
C LEU A 28 0.67 19.89 -0.19
N GLN A 29 1.08 19.27 -1.30
CA GLN A 29 2.33 18.51 -1.39
C GLN A 29 3.53 19.43 -1.13
N LYS A 30 3.58 20.60 -1.77
CA LYS A 30 4.68 21.54 -1.54
C LYS A 30 4.73 21.99 -0.08
N ALA A 31 3.60 22.40 0.50
CA ALA A 31 3.54 22.82 1.90
C ALA A 31 4.00 21.70 2.85
N GLU A 32 3.68 20.45 2.53
CA GLU A 32 4.12 19.30 3.34
C GLU A 32 5.63 19.06 3.19
N LEU A 33 6.15 19.03 1.97
CA LEU A 33 7.58 18.88 1.72
C LEU A 33 8.40 20.01 2.33
N ASP A 34 7.89 21.25 2.30
CA ASP A 34 8.55 22.42 2.90
C ASP A 34 8.59 22.31 4.44
N LYS A 35 7.52 21.81 5.08
CA LYS A 35 7.52 21.52 6.53
C LYS A 35 8.53 20.46 6.90
N ILE A 36 8.59 19.37 6.13
CA ILE A 36 9.53 18.28 6.38
C ILE A 36 10.96 18.81 6.23
N LYS A 37 11.25 19.60 5.18
CA LYS A 37 12.53 20.28 4.99
C LYS A 37 12.99 21.13 6.18
N GLN A 38 12.04 21.75 6.90
CA GLN A 38 12.36 22.55 8.08
C GLN A 38 12.76 21.69 9.29
N GLN A 39 12.27 20.45 9.36
CA GLN A 39 12.58 19.49 10.42
C GLN A 39 13.82 18.64 10.10
N GLY A 40 14.17 18.54 8.81
CA GLY A 40 15.35 17.85 8.30
C GLY A 40 15.18 17.51 6.82
N THR A 41 16.11 16.76 6.24
CA THR A 41 15.99 16.29 4.84
C THR A 41 15.93 14.77 4.74
N SER A 42 15.95 14.06 5.87
CA SER A 42 15.89 12.60 5.91
C SER A 42 14.45 12.11 5.96
N PHE A 43 14.13 11.19 5.06
CA PHE A 43 12.84 10.52 5.01
C PHE A 43 12.92 9.09 5.55
N ARG A 44 11.88 8.70 6.29
CA ARG A 44 11.55 7.31 6.58
C ARG A 44 10.22 6.98 5.90
N LEU A 45 10.25 6.16 4.86
CA LEU A 45 9.09 5.94 3.97
C LEU A 45 8.61 4.49 3.98
N ALA A 46 7.30 4.32 3.78
CA ALA A 46 6.72 3.10 3.28
C ALA A 46 6.34 3.28 1.79
N GLY A 47 6.54 2.26 0.96
CA GLY A 47 6.15 2.28 -0.45
C GLY A 47 5.40 1.01 -0.86
N ASP A 48 4.31 1.17 -1.62
CA ASP A 48 3.55 0.05 -2.18
C ASP A 48 2.89 0.42 -3.53
N GLY A 49 2.76 -0.57 -4.41
CA GLY A 49 2.18 -0.48 -5.74
C GLY A 49 0.82 -1.15 -5.84
N ARG A 50 -0.22 -0.39 -6.19
CA ARG A 50 -1.58 -0.93 -6.40
C ARG A 50 -2.01 -0.88 -7.86
N CYS A 51 -2.30 -2.05 -8.40
CA CYS A 51 -2.91 -2.25 -9.72
C CYS A 51 -4.44 -2.01 -9.73
N ASP A 52 -4.97 -1.48 -10.83
CA ASP A 52 -6.39 -1.16 -11.02
C ASP A 52 -7.29 -2.39 -11.19
N SER A 53 -6.78 -3.46 -11.80
CA SER A 53 -7.42 -4.78 -11.86
C SER A 53 -6.51 -5.88 -11.30
N PRO A 54 -7.08 -6.99 -10.78
CA PRO A 54 -6.30 -8.19 -10.48
C PRO A 54 -6.00 -8.99 -11.77
N GLY A 55 -4.78 -9.52 -11.90
CA GLY A 55 -4.36 -10.40 -13.00
C GLY A 55 -3.54 -9.71 -14.09
N PHE A 56 -3.45 -10.33 -15.27
CA PHE A 56 -2.61 -9.85 -16.39
C PHE A 56 -3.25 -8.72 -17.23
N ASN A 57 -4.50 -8.32 -16.93
CA ASN A 57 -5.25 -7.29 -17.66
C ASN A 57 -5.17 -5.91 -16.98
N THR A 58 -4.13 -5.66 -16.20
CA THR A 58 -3.91 -4.38 -15.51
C THR A 58 -3.58 -3.29 -16.53
N LYS A 59 -4.28 -2.16 -16.44
CA LYS A 59 -4.04 -0.99 -17.29
C LYS A 59 -3.15 0.05 -16.59
N TYR A 60 -3.34 0.21 -15.28
CA TYR A 60 -2.65 1.20 -14.47
C TYR A 60 -2.12 0.61 -13.15
N CYS A 61 -0.90 1.02 -12.77
CA CYS A 61 -0.36 0.80 -11.43
C CYS A 61 -0.16 2.15 -10.75
N THR A 62 -0.65 2.28 -9.52
CA THR A 62 -0.41 3.46 -8.67
C THR A 62 0.61 3.10 -7.61
N ASN A 63 1.81 3.67 -7.69
CA ASN A 63 2.80 3.56 -6.62
C ASN A 63 2.64 4.77 -5.68
N SER A 64 2.62 4.52 -4.37
CA SER A 64 2.45 5.57 -3.36
C SER A 64 3.53 5.45 -2.29
N LEU A 65 4.11 6.58 -1.89
CA LEU A 65 5.06 6.70 -0.79
C LEU A 65 4.40 7.42 0.38
N LEU A 66 4.37 6.75 1.53
CA LEU A 66 3.88 7.26 2.80
C LEU A 66 5.06 7.59 3.70
N ASP A 67 5.02 8.75 4.34
CA ASP A 67 6.00 9.13 5.36
C ASP A 67 5.60 8.56 6.73
N PHE A 68 6.55 7.93 7.42
CA PHE A 68 6.30 7.28 8.71
C PHE A 68 6.04 8.25 9.85
N GLU A 69 6.57 9.47 9.78
CA GLU A 69 6.41 10.43 10.87
C GLU A 69 5.04 11.11 10.81
N THR A 70 4.69 11.64 9.63
CA THR A 70 3.43 12.36 9.42
C THR A 70 2.24 11.46 9.12
N GLN A 71 2.50 10.23 8.65
CA GLN A 71 1.50 9.29 8.10
C GLN A 71 0.82 9.82 6.81
N HIS A 72 1.38 10.85 6.19
CA HIS A 72 0.89 11.41 4.93
C HIS A 72 1.49 10.68 3.73
N ILE A 73 0.71 10.60 2.64
CA ILE A 73 1.26 10.28 1.33
C ILE A 73 2.01 11.51 0.83
N VAL A 74 3.31 11.38 0.64
CA VAL A 74 4.20 12.48 0.21
C VAL A 74 4.42 12.48 -1.31
N MET A 75 4.29 11.31 -1.94
CA MET A 75 4.41 11.16 -3.39
C MET A 75 3.58 9.98 -3.89
N PHE A 76 3.01 10.11 -5.08
CA PHE A 76 2.43 8.99 -5.79
C PHE A 76 2.63 9.17 -7.29
N VAL A 77 2.67 8.05 -8.03
CA VAL A 77 2.74 8.04 -9.50
C VAL A 77 1.80 6.98 -10.05
N VAL A 78 1.04 7.34 -11.08
CA VAL A 78 0.24 6.39 -11.88
C VAL A 78 1.03 6.05 -13.14
N VAL A 79 1.32 4.78 -13.37
CA VAL A 79 2.03 4.26 -14.54
C VAL A 79 1.07 3.44 -15.40
N LYS A 80 1.08 3.63 -16.72
CA LYS A 80 0.31 2.79 -17.66
C LYS A 80 1.12 1.59 -18.11
N VAL A 81 0.46 0.46 -18.33
CA VAL A 81 1.12 -0.76 -18.84
C VAL A 81 1.78 -0.55 -20.21
N ALA A 82 1.22 0.33 -21.04
CA ALA A 82 1.78 0.69 -22.34
C ALA A 82 3.15 1.37 -22.25
N GLU A 83 3.51 1.96 -21.10
CA GLU A 83 4.81 2.60 -20.88
C GLU A 83 5.91 1.58 -20.54
N THR A 84 5.54 0.44 -19.93
CA THR A 84 6.50 -0.54 -19.40
C THR A 84 6.46 -1.89 -20.13
N GLY A 85 5.42 -2.14 -20.93
CA GLY A 85 5.19 -3.38 -21.67
C GLY A 85 4.63 -4.53 -20.84
N SER A 86 4.70 -4.49 -19.51
CA SER A 86 4.09 -5.49 -18.63
C SER A 86 3.66 -4.91 -17.29
N SER A 87 2.64 -5.54 -16.67
CA SER A 87 2.10 -5.10 -15.39
C SER A 87 3.11 -5.20 -14.25
N SER A 88 3.95 -6.24 -14.24
CA SER A 88 5.02 -6.43 -13.26
C SER A 88 6.06 -5.31 -13.25
N LYS A 89 6.36 -4.72 -14.42
CA LYS A 89 7.36 -3.64 -14.55
C LYS A 89 6.80 -2.27 -14.12
N MET A 90 5.48 -2.10 -14.08
CA MET A 90 4.87 -0.82 -13.71
C MET A 90 5.16 -0.43 -12.27
N GLU A 91 5.18 -1.41 -11.36
CA GLU A 91 5.46 -1.17 -9.94
C GLU A 91 6.88 -0.65 -9.74
N VAL A 92 7.87 -1.30 -10.38
CA VAL A 92 9.28 -0.89 -10.34
C VAL A 92 9.46 0.51 -10.91
N GLU A 93 8.85 0.79 -12.07
CA GLU A 93 8.95 2.10 -12.71
C GLU A 93 8.23 3.20 -11.90
N GLY A 94 7.06 2.90 -11.34
CA GLY A 94 6.31 3.82 -10.48
C GLY A 94 7.09 4.17 -9.22
N PHE A 95 7.68 3.16 -8.57
CA PHE A 95 8.54 3.33 -7.41
C PHE A 95 9.77 4.19 -7.76
N ARG A 96 10.47 3.86 -8.85
CA ARG A 96 11.63 4.63 -9.33
C ARG A 96 11.28 6.10 -9.55
N ARG A 97 10.17 6.41 -10.20
CA ARG A 97 9.71 7.80 -10.43
C ARG A 97 9.42 8.55 -9.14
N CYS A 98 8.79 7.89 -8.16
CA CYS A 98 8.54 8.51 -6.86
C CYS A 98 9.84 8.84 -6.13
N MET A 99 10.80 7.89 -6.13
CA MET A 99 12.10 8.05 -5.50
C MET A 99 12.93 9.15 -6.16
N THR A 100 13.04 9.13 -7.50
CA THR A 100 13.76 10.18 -8.24
C THR A 100 13.19 11.55 -7.93
N TYR A 101 11.86 11.70 -7.89
CA TYR A 101 11.25 12.99 -7.53
C TYR A 101 11.70 13.48 -6.15
N LEU A 102 11.65 12.65 -5.12
CA LEU A 102 12.06 13.05 -3.76
C LEU A 102 13.57 13.37 -3.68
N LEU A 103 14.41 12.56 -4.33
CA LEU A 103 15.85 12.80 -4.38
C LEU A 103 16.19 14.12 -5.11
N ASP A 104 15.52 14.40 -6.24
CA ASP A 104 15.68 15.65 -7.00
C ASP A 104 15.21 16.88 -6.21
N GLN A 105 14.27 16.70 -5.27
CA GLN A 105 13.87 17.74 -4.34
C GLN A 105 14.88 17.97 -3.19
N GLY A 106 15.98 17.21 -3.14
CA GLY A 106 17.05 17.36 -2.15
C GLY A 106 16.85 16.58 -0.86
N PHE A 107 15.92 15.61 -0.84
CA PHE A 107 15.75 14.72 0.31
C PHE A 107 16.69 13.51 0.25
N THR A 108 17.08 13.01 1.41
CA THR A 108 17.72 11.70 1.59
C THR A 108 16.71 10.71 2.15
N ILE A 109 16.93 9.42 1.93
CA ILE A 109 16.01 8.37 2.40
C ILE A 109 16.82 7.43 3.28
N GLU A 110 16.52 7.47 4.58
CA GLU A 110 17.22 6.70 5.61
C GLU A 110 16.62 5.31 5.75
N VAL A 111 15.28 5.24 5.77
CA VAL A 111 14.56 3.97 5.88
C VAL A 111 13.50 3.89 4.80
N LEU A 112 13.42 2.73 4.15
CA LEU A 112 12.36 2.39 3.22
C LEU A 112 11.78 1.02 3.58
N ALA A 113 10.49 0.97 3.87
CA ALA A 113 9.72 -0.26 3.99
C ALA A 113 8.91 -0.51 2.72
N THR A 114 9.01 -1.71 2.17
CA THR A 114 8.17 -2.17 1.07
C THR A 114 7.61 -3.55 1.40
N ASP A 115 6.46 -3.88 0.81
CA ASP A 115 5.88 -5.20 1.01
C ASP A 115 6.71 -6.28 0.33
N ARG A 116 7.04 -7.31 1.11
CA ARG A 116 7.67 -8.52 0.60
C ARG A 116 6.70 -9.68 0.66
N HIS A 117 6.57 -10.42 -0.43
CA HIS A 117 5.88 -11.70 -0.44
C HIS A 117 6.69 -12.77 0.30
N ILE A 118 6.39 -12.96 1.59
CA ILE A 118 6.95 -14.05 2.40
C ILE A 118 6.07 -15.30 2.30
N ILE A 119 6.68 -16.47 2.53
CA ILE A 119 5.99 -17.75 2.73
C ILE A 119 5.03 -17.61 3.92
N ASN A 120 3.75 -17.47 3.63
CA ASN A 120 2.72 -17.19 4.62
C ASN A 120 2.32 -18.47 5.38
N LEU A 121 2.47 -18.50 6.71
CA LEU A 121 1.96 -19.57 7.57
C LEU A 121 0.44 -19.77 7.39
N ASN A 122 -0.32 -18.69 7.16
CA ASN A 122 -1.75 -18.78 6.84
C ASN A 122 -2.01 -19.48 5.51
N GLY A 123 -1.07 -19.42 4.56
CA GLY A 123 -1.13 -20.19 3.32
C GLY A 123 -0.97 -21.68 3.58
N LYS A 124 0.04 -22.05 4.38
CA LYS A 124 0.28 -23.46 4.76
C LYS A 124 -0.82 -24.04 5.64
N ALA A 125 -1.44 -23.24 6.51
CA ALA A 125 -2.54 -23.68 7.37
C ALA A 125 -3.82 -24.03 6.61
N LYS A 126 -3.95 -23.60 5.34
CA LYS A 126 -5.05 -23.99 4.44
C LYS A 126 -4.83 -25.36 3.78
N SER A 127 -3.61 -25.90 3.84
CA SER A 127 -3.31 -27.24 3.32
C SER A 127 -3.90 -28.32 4.22
N LYS A 128 -4.46 -29.36 3.62
CA LYS A 128 -5.06 -30.49 4.34
C LYS A 128 -4.06 -31.14 5.31
N GLY A 129 -4.42 -31.23 6.59
CA GLY A 129 -3.57 -31.77 7.66
C GLY A 129 -2.63 -30.76 8.32
N CYS A 130 -2.77 -29.47 8.00
CA CYS A 130 -2.01 -28.37 8.61
C CYS A 130 -2.92 -27.38 9.37
N GLU A 131 -4.19 -27.72 9.58
CA GLU A 131 -5.23 -26.83 10.13
C GLU A 131 -4.89 -26.38 11.56
N ASP A 132 -4.20 -27.24 12.33
CA ASP A 132 -3.78 -26.94 13.70
C ASP A 132 -2.80 -25.76 13.80
N LEU A 133 -2.15 -25.38 12.69
CA LEU A 133 -1.31 -24.18 12.65
C LEU A 133 -2.12 -22.92 12.99
N ASN A 134 -3.41 -22.85 12.64
CA ASN A 134 -4.23 -21.66 12.89
C ASN A 134 -4.28 -21.25 14.37
N PHE A 135 -4.20 -22.22 15.29
CA PHE A 135 -4.20 -21.93 16.73
C PHE A 135 -2.89 -21.30 17.22
N TRP A 136 -1.80 -21.46 16.47
CA TRP A 136 -0.45 -21.01 16.85
C TRP A 136 0.04 -19.79 16.09
N ILE A 137 -0.49 -19.51 14.88
CA ILE A 137 0.00 -18.43 14.02
C ILE A 137 0.13 -17.10 14.76
N GLN A 138 -0.92 -16.68 15.50
CA GLN A 138 -0.86 -15.39 16.21
C GLN A 138 0.21 -15.38 17.30
N ALA A 139 0.35 -16.47 18.05
CA ALA A 139 1.38 -16.59 19.09
C ALA A 139 2.79 -16.59 18.49
N ILE A 140 3.00 -17.29 17.37
CA ILE A 140 4.26 -17.33 16.64
C ILE A 140 4.59 -15.94 16.07
N CYS A 141 3.64 -15.26 15.44
CA CYS A 141 3.83 -13.91 14.92
C CYS A 141 4.15 -12.92 16.05
N ASN A 142 3.41 -12.93 17.15
CA ASN A 142 3.67 -12.07 18.31
C ASN A 142 5.05 -12.33 18.91
N HIS A 143 5.43 -13.60 19.02
CA HIS A 143 6.73 -14.00 19.53
C HIS A 143 7.87 -13.56 18.59
N LEU A 144 7.69 -13.74 17.28
CA LEU A 144 8.64 -13.26 16.27
C LEU A 144 8.84 -11.73 16.35
N TRP A 145 7.74 -10.97 16.45
CA TRP A 145 7.78 -9.52 16.64
C TRP A 145 8.47 -9.12 17.95
N TRP A 146 8.15 -9.81 19.05
CA TRP A 146 8.78 -9.58 20.34
C TRP A 146 10.29 -9.84 20.28
N CYS A 147 10.71 -10.98 19.73
CA CYS A 147 12.13 -11.30 19.62
C CYS A 147 12.86 -10.33 18.68
N ALA A 148 12.26 -9.97 17.53
CA ALA A 148 12.85 -8.94 16.68
C ALA A 148 13.06 -7.64 17.46
N SER A 149 12.07 -7.22 18.27
CA SER A 149 12.10 -5.95 19.02
C SER A 149 13.09 -5.93 20.18
N ASN A 150 13.43 -7.09 20.74
CA ASN A 150 14.30 -7.19 21.92
C ASN A 150 15.73 -7.65 21.58
N CYS A 151 15.98 -8.09 20.35
CA CYS A 151 17.28 -8.66 19.96
C CYS A 151 18.10 -7.81 18.99
N GLU A 152 17.71 -6.57 18.67
CA GLU A 152 18.46 -5.63 17.80
C GLU A 152 18.99 -6.27 16.49
N GLY A 153 18.26 -7.25 15.95
CA GLY A 153 18.64 -7.95 14.71
C GLY A 153 19.70 -9.06 14.84
N ASP A 154 20.12 -9.45 16.05
CA ASP A 154 21.15 -10.49 16.24
C ASP A 154 20.59 -11.94 16.15
N LYS A 155 21.48 -12.88 15.83
CA LYS A 155 21.27 -14.30 15.49
C LYS A 155 20.50 -15.14 16.53
N VAL A 156 20.17 -14.59 17.69
CA VAL A 156 19.52 -15.25 18.84
C VAL A 156 18.06 -15.68 18.53
N LEU A 157 17.44 -15.09 17.51
CA LEU A 157 16.07 -15.40 17.10
C LEU A 157 15.89 -16.86 16.64
N LEU A 158 16.89 -17.45 15.98
CA LEU A 158 16.79 -18.82 15.46
C LEU A 158 16.85 -19.87 16.58
N ASP A 159 17.68 -19.64 17.60
CA ASP A 159 17.81 -20.57 18.72
C ASP A 159 16.53 -20.56 19.59
N HIS A 160 15.86 -19.41 19.67
CA HIS A 160 14.63 -19.25 20.45
C HIS A 160 13.43 -19.99 19.85
N ILE A 161 13.24 -19.95 18.52
CA ILE A 161 12.11 -20.62 17.86
C ILE A 161 12.28 -22.17 17.88
N VAL A 162 13.50 -22.66 18.09
CA VAL A 162 13.82 -24.10 18.17
C VAL A 162 13.73 -24.63 19.62
N ASN A 163 13.19 -23.84 20.56
CA ASN A 163 13.03 -24.22 21.97
C ASN A 163 14.38 -24.43 22.70
N THR A 164 15.41 -23.70 22.25
CA THR A 164 16.67 -23.56 22.99
C THR A 164 16.54 -22.30 23.83
N HIS A 165 16.48 -22.45 25.16
CA HIS A 165 16.23 -21.34 26.10
C HIS A 165 17.49 -20.75 26.71
N THR A 166 18.65 -21.11 26.18
CA THR A 166 19.99 -20.69 26.63
C THR A 166 20.74 -20.11 25.44
N PHE A 167 21.25 -18.89 25.60
CA PHE A 167 21.86 -18.12 24.51
C PHE A 167 23.26 -17.62 24.89
N GLU A 168 24.19 -17.64 23.93
CA GLU A 168 25.54 -17.03 24.05
C GLU A 168 25.54 -15.52 23.70
N GLY A 169 24.40 -14.85 23.81
CA GLY A 169 24.25 -13.42 23.49
C GLY A 169 24.67 -12.50 24.65
N LYS A 170 25.15 -11.29 24.32
CA LYS A 170 25.61 -10.29 25.30
C LYS A 170 24.50 -9.67 26.17
N ILE A 171 23.21 -9.79 25.79
CA ILE A 171 22.10 -9.05 26.44
C ILE A 171 21.16 -9.95 27.26
N PHE A 172 20.80 -11.15 26.80
CA PHE A 172 19.99 -12.10 27.56
C PHE A 172 20.55 -13.52 27.48
N LYS A 173 20.78 -14.16 28.64
CA LYS A 173 21.28 -15.55 28.75
C LYS A 173 20.16 -16.61 28.75
N GLN A 174 18.91 -16.19 29.00
CA GLN A 174 17.74 -17.06 29.01
C GLN A 174 16.48 -16.33 28.53
N CYS A 175 15.49 -17.08 28.04
CA CYS A 175 14.18 -16.51 27.71
C CYS A 175 13.46 -15.99 28.96
N ALA A 176 12.83 -14.82 28.85
CA ALA A 176 11.83 -14.34 29.81
C ALA A 176 10.51 -15.10 29.65
N GLN A 177 10.51 -16.43 29.82
CA GLN A 177 9.26 -17.17 29.91
C GLN A 177 8.68 -17.01 31.31
N THR A 178 7.53 -16.36 31.37
CA THR A 178 6.60 -16.53 32.48
C THR A 178 6.09 -17.97 32.46
N PHE A 179 6.15 -18.63 33.61
CA PHE A 179 5.52 -19.91 33.89
C PHE A 179 4.12 -19.95 33.26
N ILE A 180 3.84 -20.94 32.40
CA ILE A 180 2.49 -21.16 31.87
C ILE A 180 1.74 -21.98 32.91
N PRO A 181 0.68 -21.42 33.55
CA PRO A 181 -0.13 -22.16 34.51
C PRO A 181 -0.68 -23.44 33.89
N THR A 182 -0.70 -24.53 34.67
CA THR A 182 -1.00 -25.89 34.20
C THR A 182 -2.39 -26.00 33.56
N ASP A 183 -3.35 -25.21 34.04
CA ASP A 183 -4.71 -25.10 33.51
C ASP A 183 -4.77 -24.44 32.12
N VAL A 184 -3.87 -23.49 31.85
CA VAL A 184 -3.71 -22.86 30.52
C VAL A 184 -3.00 -23.81 29.57
N ALA A 185 -1.98 -24.54 30.05
CA ALA A 185 -1.25 -25.53 29.26
C ALA A 185 -2.15 -26.70 28.81
N ALA A 186 -3.07 -27.14 29.66
CA ALA A 186 -4.03 -28.21 29.37
C ALA A 186 -5.08 -27.82 28.30
N LYS A 187 -5.40 -26.52 28.18
CA LYS A 187 -6.37 -26.00 27.20
C LYS A 187 -5.74 -25.68 25.84
N LYS A 188 -4.42 -25.63 25.73
CA LYS A 188 -3.71 -25.36 24.47
C LYS A 188 -3.64 -26.62 23.60
N LYS A 189 -3.97 -26.48 22.31
CA LYS A 189 -3.81 -27.55 21.32
C LYS A 189 -2.35 -27.64 20.85
N TRP A 190 -1.55 -28.48 21.47
CA TRP A 190 -0.14 -28.67 21.08
C TRP A 190 0.00 -29.33 19.70
N LEU A 191 0.96 -28.85 18.90
CA LEU A 191 1.29 -29.49 17.63
C LEU A 191 1.96 -30.84 17.89
N VAL A 192 1.48 -31.88 17.20
CA VAL A 192 2.10 -33.22 17.28
C VAL A 192 3.44 -33.22 16.55
N ARG A 193 4.47 -33.76 17.18
CA ARG A 193 5.83 -33.86 16.61
C ARG A 193 5.80 -34.65 15.30
N GLU A 194 6.53 -34.16 14.30
CA GLU A 194 6.61 -34.71 12.93
C GLU A 194 5.28 -34.82 12.15
N SER A 195 4.19 -34.24 12.67
CA SER A 195 2.96 -34.05 11.89
C SER A 195 3.18 -33.15 10.66
N LYS A 196 2.25 -33.20 9.71
CA LYS A 196 2.27 -32.31 8.53
C LYS A 196 2.30 -30.83 8.94
N ALA A 197 1.51 -30.44 9.93
CA ALA A 197 1.53 -29.10 10.53
C ALA A 197 2.92 -28.72 11.09
N HIS A 198 3.53 -29.60 11.89
CA HIS A 198 4.86 -29.35 12.48
C HIS A 198 5.96 -29.23 11.42
N LYS A 199 5.96 -30.08 10.38
CA LYS A 199 6.91 -29.99 9.26
C LYS A 199 6.71 -28.71 8.45
N ALA A 200 5.46 -28.35 8.17
CA ALA A 200 5.12 -27.11 7.48
C ALA A 200 5.61 -25.86 8.26
N LEU A 201 5.49 -25.86 9.59
CA LEU A 201 6.03 -24.81 10.46
C LEU A 201 7.55 -24.74 10.40
N LYS A 202 8.25 -25.88 10.56
CA LYS A 202 9.72 -25.97 10.46
C LYS A 202 10.24 -25.38 9.14
N GLU A 203 9.60 -25.73 8.02
CA GLU A 203 9.98 -25.21 6.71
C GLU A 203 9.85 -23.69 6.59
N VAL A 204 8.88 -23.05 7.28
CA VAL A 204 8.75 -21.59 7.24
C VAL A 204 9.78 -20.92 8.15
N VAL A 205 9.87 -21.40 9.39
CA VAL A 205 10.77 -20.82 10.40
C VAL A 205 12.24 -20.94 10.00
N LEU A 206 12.62 -22.05 9.38
CA LEU A 206 14.00 -22.33 8.98
C LEU A 206 14.32 -21.83 7.56
N ASP A 207 13.40 -21.12 6.91
CA ASP A 207 13.61 -20.61 5.57
C ASP A 207 14.75 -19.58 5.55
N LYS A 208 15.70 -19.77 4.62
CA LYS A 208 16.89 -18.89 4.51
C LYS A 208 16.51 -17.46 4.10
N ARG A 209 15.41 -17.26 3.37
CA ARG A 209 14.92 -15.93 2.99
C ARG A 209 14.32 -15.25 4.21
N LEU A 210 13.51 -15.95 5.00
CA LEU A 210 12.98 -15.42 6.26
C LEU A 210 14.10 -14.92 7.16
N ARG A 211 15.19 -15.69 7.32
CA ARG A 211 16.38 -15.27 8.08
C ARG A 211 16.99 -13.96 7.56
N LYS A 212 17.14 -13.81 6.24
CA LYS A 212 17.66 -12.58 5.61
C LYS A 212 16.70 -11.40 5.83
N ASP A 213 15.40 -11.66 5.78
CA ASP A 213 14.36 -10.64 5.94
C ASP A 213 14.26 -10.14 7.38
N ILE A 214 14.44 -11.02 8.36
CA ILE A 214 14.51 -10.66 9.77
C ILE A 214 15.63 -9.66 10.04
N CYS A 215 16.80 -9.82 9.41
CA CYS A 215 17.90 -8.87 9.53
C CYS A 215 17.55 -7.47 8.95
N GLN A 216 16.48 -7.36 8.18
CA GLN A 216 15.98 -6.09 7.63
C GLN A 216 14.82 -5.51 8.46
N LEU A 217 14.36 -6.19 9.52
CA LEU A 217 13.29 -5.72 10.42
C LEU A 217 13.80 -4.76 11.51
N SER A 218 15.08 -4.35 11.47
CA SER A 218 15.77 -3.61 12.52
C SER A 218 15.09 -2.31 12.96
N GLU A 219 14.18 -1.77 12.15
CA GLU A 219 13.51 -0.48 12.37
C GLU A 219 11.99 -0.57 12.63
N PHE A 220 11.40 -1.76 12.71
CA PHE A 220 9.94 -1.96 12.92
C PHE A 220 9.01 -1.20 11.95
N CYS A 221 9.54 -0.77 10.82
CA CYS A 221 8.81 -0.06 9.79
C CYS A 221 7.93 -1.03 8.99
N HIS A 222 6.61 -0.79 8.95
CA HIS A 222 5.65 -1.64 8.27
C HIS A 222 4.66 -0.87 7.39
N THR A 223 4.11 -1.51 6.36
CA THR A 223 3.21 -0.93 5.35
C THR A 223 1.73 -0.87 5.77
N GLY A 224 1.37 -1.25 7.00
CA GLY A 224 -0.04 -1.36 7.42
C GLY A 224 -0.87 -0.09 7.20
N ASN A 225 -0.29 1.11 7.35
CA ASN A 225 -1.01 2.36 7.09
C ASN A 225 -1.19 2.66 5.58
N LEU A 226 -0.30 2.15 4.72
CA LEU A 226 -0.53 2.13 3.27
C LEU A 226 -1.71 1.22 2.91
N GLU A 227 -1.91 0.08 3.58
CA GLU A 227 -3.09 -0.76 3.35
C GLU A 227 -4.41 -0.04 3.71
N VAL A 228 -4.38 0.76 4.78
CA VAL A 228 -5.51 1.62 5.17
C VAL A 228 -5.78 2.67 4.09
N TYR A 229 -4.74 3.31 3.56
CA TYR A 229 -4.85 4.23 2.43
C TYR A 229 -5.39 3.53 1.17
N HIS A 230 -4.90 2.33 0.82
CA HIS A 230 -5.38 1.55 -0.32
C HIS A 230 -6.85 1.16 -0.18
N SER A 231 -7.31 0.92 1.05
CA SER A 231 -8.72 0.71 1.35
C SER A 231 -9.56 1.97 1.12
N LEU A 232 -9.05 3.15 1.51
CA LEU A 232 -9.70 4.43 1.21
C LEU A 232 -9.75 4.71 -0.30
N MET A 233 -8.65 4.43 -1.00
CA MET A 233 -8.53 4.66 -2.44
C MET A 233 -9.57 3.88 -3.24
N LEU A 234 -10.08 2.75 -2.76
CA LEU A 234 -11.18 2.02 -3.39
C LEU A 234 -12.49 2.83 -3.49
N LYS A 235 -12.71 3.82 -2.61
CA LYS A 235 -13.86 4.73 -2.69
C LYS A 235 -13.77 5.66 -3.90
N TYR A 236 -12.55 6.03 -4.30
CA TYR A 236 -12.29 6.97 -5.40
C TYR A 236 -11.99 6.25 -6.71
N CYS A 237 -11.26 5.13 -6.64
CA CYS A 237 -10.79 4.28 -7.73
C CYS A 237 -11.23 2.81 -7.51
N PRO A 238 -12.53 2.52 -7.62
CA PRO A 238 -13.04 1.15 -7.50
C PRO A 238 -12.55 0.27 -8.64
N LYS A 239 -12.10 -0.96 -8.33
CA LYS A 239 -11.53 -1.90 -9.32
C LYS A 239 -12.54 -2.41 -10.37
N ARG A 240 -13.83 -2.13 -10.19
CA ARG A 240 -14.92 -2.59 -11.06
C ARG A 240 -15.29 -1.58 -12.15
N GLN A 241 -14.72 -0.39 -12.10
CA GLN A 241 -15.00 0.68 -13.06
C GLN A 241 -13.71 1.03 -13.80
N GLU A 242 -13.80 1.15 -15.12
CA GLU A 242 -12.71 1.66 -15.94
C GLU A 242 -12.70 3.19 -15.92
N PHE A 243 -11.49 3.75 -15.89
CA PHE A 243 -11.25 5.18 -15.99
C PHE A 243 -10.23 5.44 -17.09
N ASP A 244 -10.30 6.63 -17.69
CA ASP A 244 -9.18 7.13 -18.47
C ASP A 244 -7.99 7.52 -17.56
N TYR A 245 -6.84 7.84 -18.14
CA TYR A 245 -5.66 8.13 -17.35
C TYR A 245 -5.79 9.42 -16.52
N ASP A 246 -6.35 10.48 -17.11
CA ASP A 246 -6.47 11.77 -16.43
C ASP A 246 -7.48 11.64 -15.26
N GLN A 247 -8.53 10.84 -15.44
CA GLN A 247 -9.48 10.45 -14.39
C GLN A 247 -8.81 9.60 -13.30
N MET A 248 -7.99 8.61 -13.66
CA MET A 248 -7.24 7.82 -12.68
C MET A 248 -6.33 8.70 -11.83
N VAL A 249 -5.53 9.56 -12.46
CA VAL A 249 -4.65 10.50 -11.75
C VAL A 249 -5.48 11.39 -10.82
N THR A 250 -6.53 12.04 -11.34
CA THR A 250 -7.37 12.97 -10.57
C THR A 250 -8.05 12.29 -9.38
N ARG A 251 -8.58 11.08 -9.57
CA ARG A 251 -9.26 10.32 -8.50
C ARG A 251 -8.28 9.83 -7.44
N THR A 252 -7.10 9.37 -7.85
CA THR A 252 -6.01 9.04 -6.93
C THR A 252 -5.57 10.29 -6.16
N THR A 253 -5.43 11.44 -6.81
CA THR A 253 -5.14 12.71 -6.12
C THR A 253 -6.18 13.05 -5.07
N LEU A 254 -7.47 12.93 -5.39
CA LEU A 254 -8.55 13.15 -4.41
C LEU A 254 -8.48 12.18 -3.23
N ALA A 255 -8.10 10.91 -3.46
CA ALA A 255 -7.91 9.93 -2.40
C ALA A 255 -6.74 10.30 -1.48
N VAL A 256 -5.62 10.76 -2.06
CA VAL A 256 -4.47 11.26 -1.30
C VAL A 256 -4.84 12.49 -0.47
N ILE A 257 -5.56 13.45 -1.04
CA ILE A 257 -5.99 14.65 -0.30
C ILE A 257 -6.94 14.27 0.85
N ASP A 258 -7.92 13.39 0.63
CA ASP A 258 -8.80 12.89 1.70
C ASP A 258 -7.98 12.16 2.78
N HIS A 259 -6.99 11.36 2.39
CA HIS A 259 -6.12 10.68 3.34
C HIS A 259 -5.35 11.69 4.19
N ASN A 260 -4.56 12.55 3.57
CA ASN A 260 -3.66 13.46 4.26
C ASN A 260 -4.44 14.42 5.18
N LEU A 261 -5.50 15.05 4.69
CA LEU A 261 -6.29 16.00 5.49
C LEU A 261 -7.12 15.35 6.61
N ASN A 262 -7.22 14.02 6.64
CA ASN A 262 -7.91 13.27 7.70
C ASN A 262 -6.98 12.29 8.46
N GLN A 263 -5.66 12.49 8.39
CA GLN A 263 -4.73 11.78 9.27
C GLN A 263 -4.78 12.34 10.70
N ASN A 264 -4.26 11.55 11.64
CA ASN A 264 -4.07 11.94 13.05
C ASN A 264 -5.35 12.44 13.74
N ARG A 265 -6.50 11.83 13.41
CA ARG A 265 -7.78 12.15 14.05
C ARG A 265 -7.78 11.78 15.53
N ASP A 266 -8.40 12.62 16.35
CA ASP A 266 -8.58 12.33 17.77
C ASP A 266 -9.37 11.04 18.01
N HIS A 267 -8.99 10.33 19.06
CA HIS A 267 -9.78 9.24 19.62
C HIS A 267 -11.16 9.78 20.02
N LYS A 268 -12.23 9.11 19.58
CA LYS A 268 -13.58 9.42 20.03
C LYS A 268 -13.68 9.11 21.53
N ILE A 269 -14.20 10.08 22.28
CA ILE A 269 -14.48 9.93 23.71
C ILE A 269 -15.96 9.61 23.87
N ASN A 270 -16.28 8.61 24.71
CA ASN A 270 -17.64 8.22 25.06
C ASN A 270 -18.26 9.22 26.06
N LYS A 271 -19.56 9.10 26.31
CA LYS A 271 -20.28 9.96 27.27
C LYS A 271 -19.66 9.96 28.68
N ASN A 272 -18.94 8.89 29.03
CA ASN A 272 -18.30 8.70 30.33
C ASN A 272 -16.87 9.27 30.41
N GLY A 273 -16.38 9.95 29.37
CA GLY A 273 -15.00 10.47 29.33
C GLY A 273 -13.94 9.44 28.89
N GLU A 274 -14.34 8.20 28.60
CA GLU A 274 -13.43 7.12 28.21
C GLU A 274 -13.21 7.02 26.69
N LYS A 275 -12.05 6.50 26.29
CA LYS A 275 -11.71 6.21 24.90
C LYS A 275 -12.65 5.15 24.29
N ALA A 276 -13.23 5.43 23.13
CA ALA A 276 -14.19 4.56 22.47
C ALA A 276 -13.50 3.43 21.69
N TYR A 277 -13.96 2.19 21.86
CA TYR A 277 -13.44 1.03 21.13
C TYR A 277 -14.55 0.25 20.44
N LYS A 278 -14.21 -0.48 19.37
CA LYS A 278 -15.11 -1.41 18.68
C LYS A 278 -14.51 -2.81 18.61
N LEU A 279 -15.36 -3.82 18.74
CA LEU A 279 -15.00 -5.22 18.52
C LEU A 279 -15.05 -5.53 17.02
N VAL A 280 -14.00 -6.14 16.50
CA VAL A 280 -13.91 -6.57 15.09
C VAL A 280 -13.36 -7.99 15.07
N CYS A 281 -13.95 -8.86 14.25
CA CYS A 281 -13.40 -10.18 13.95
C CYS A 281 -12.90 -10.19 12.50
N PRO A 282 -11.57 -10.03 12.26
CA PRO A 282 -11.02 -10.04 10.90
C PRO A 282 -11.18 -11.42 10.28
N LYS A 283 -11.66 -11.47 9.03
CA LYS A 283 -11.88 -12.75 8.31
C LYS A 283 -10.60 -13.59 8.15
N ALA A 284 -9.44 -12.94 8.13
CA ALA A 284 -8.15 -13.60 7.93
C ALA A 284 -7.74 -14.44 9.15
N THR A 285 -7.94 -13.93 10.36
CA THR A 285 -7.53 -14.59 11.60
C THR A 285 -8.69 -15.30 12.31
N GLY A 286 -9.94 -14.87 12.09
CA GLY A 286 -11.11 -15.41 12.77
C GLY A 286 -11.15 -15.12 14.27
N GLN A 287 -10.27 -14.23 14.76
CA GLN A 287 -10.14 -13.88 16.18
C GLN A 287 -10.72 -12.50 16.47
N TRP A 288 -11.39 -12.35 17.61
CA TRP A 288 -11.90 -11.05 18.06
C TRP A 288 -10.76 -10.14 18.49
N VAL A 289 -10.72 -8.93 17.93
CA VAL A 289 -9.76 -7.88 18.29
C VAL A 289 -10.50 -6.57 18.57
N VAL A 290 -9.92 -5.77 19.47
CA VAL A 290 -10.42 -4.44 19.81
C VAL A 290 -9.72 -3.41 18.92
N LYS A 291 -10.48 -2.51 18.29
CA LYS A 291 -9.93 -1.40 17.50
C LYS A 291 -10.39 -0.04 18.04
N PRO A 292 -9.52 0.98 18.09
CA PRO A 292 -9.92 2.32 18.50
C PRO A 292 -10.93 2.93 17.50
N VAL A 293 -11.84 3.76 18.03
CA VAL A 293 -12.80 4.53 17.24
C VAL A 293 -12.40 6.00 17.26
N PHE A 294 -12.19 6.59 16.09
CA PHE A 294 -11.77 7.99 15.95
C PHE A 294 -12.97 8.90 15.66
N LYS A 295 -12.81 10.22 15.88
CA LYS A 295 -13.80 11.24 15.48
C LYS A 295 -14.08 11.17 13.97
N ASN A 296 -15.23 11.68 13.55
CA ASN A 296 -15.64 11.67 12.15
C ASN A 296 -14.66 12.48 11.28
N LYS A 297 -14.52 12.07 10.02
CA LYS A 297 -13.76 12.82 9.02
C LYS A 297 -14.39 14.19 8.76
N THR A 298 -13.56 15.16 8.43
CA THR A 298 -14.00 16.46 7.94
C THR A 298 -13.90 16.50 6.41
N TYR A 299 -14.85 17.17 5.79
CA TYR A 299 -14.92 17.33 4.33
C TYR A 299 -14.95 18.81 3.91
N GLN A 300 -14.51 19.71 4.81
CA GLN A 300 -14.43 21.15 4.52
C GLN A 300 -13.57 21.47 3.30
N TRP A 301 -12.50 20.69 3.09
CA TRP A 301 -11.63 20.79 1.92
C TRP A 301 -12.36 20.56 0.59
N VAL A 302 -13.45 19.79 0.58
CA VAL A 302 -14.27 19.55 -0.63
C VAL A 302 -14.98 20.84 -1.01
N TYR A 303 -15.57 21.54 -0.05
CA TYR A 303 -16.26 22.80 -0.31
C TYR A 303 -15.28 23.89 -0.78
N ALA A 304 -14.09 23.98 -0.17
CA ALA A 304 -13.04 24.87 -0.63
C ALA A 304 -12.59 24.57 -2.07
N MET A 305 -12.47 23.29 -2.45
CA MET A 305 -12.21 22.92 -3.85
C MET A 305 -13.38 23.29 -4.77
N MET A 306 -14.63 23.07 -4.35
CA MET A 306 -15.81 23.40 -5.15
C MET A 306 -15.89 24.90 -5.43
N GLU A 307 -15.50 25.74 -4.48
CA GLU A 307 -15.37 27.19 -4.67
C GLU A 307 -14.26 27.50 -5.68
N ASN A 308 -13.09 26.87 -5.54
CA ASN A 308 -11.99 27.05 -6.50
C ASN A 308 -12.35 26.62 -7.93
N VAL A 309 -13.24 25.65 -8.11
CA VAL A 309 -13.75 25.26 -9.45
C VAL A 309 -14.52 26.40 -10.12
N LEU A 310 -15.13 27.30 -9.35
CA LEU A 310 -15.87 28.45 -9.87
C LEU A 310 -14.95 29.63 -10.21
N VAL A 311 -13.82 29.75 -9.51
CA VAL A 311 -12.95 30.94 -9.57
C VAL A 311 -11.71 30.73 -10.45
N LEU A 312 -11.16 29.51 -10.50
CA LEU A 312 -9.95 29.25 -11.27
C LEU A 312 -10.23 29.30 -12.79
N PRO A 313 -9.41 30.01 -13.57
CA PRO A 313 -9.61 30.10 -15.01
C PRO A 313 -9.49 28.73 -15.66
N VAL A 314 -10.39 28.44 -16.61
CA VAL A 314 -10.33 27.22 -17.44
C VAL A 314 -8.98 27.16 -18.14
N GLN A 315 -8.08 26.31 -17.66
CA GLN A 315 -6.85 26.04 -18.38
C GLN A 315 -7.20 25.22 -19.62
N LYS A 316 -7.30 25.89 -20.78
CA LYS A 316 -7.39 25.19 -22.07
C LYS A 316 -6.13 24.35 -22.21
N ARG A 317 -6.29 23.02 -22.22
CA ARG A 317 -5.18 22.10 -22.48
C ARG A 317 -4.61 22.40 -23.87
N GLN A 318 -3.28 22.51 -23.99
CA GLN A 318 -2.63 22.26 -25.28
C GLN A 318 -2.78 20.77 -25.58
N ASN A 319 -3.36 20.43 -26.72
CA ASN A 319 -3.39 19.04 -27.19
C ASN A 319 -1.96 18.56 -27.39
N VAL A 320 -1.42 17.85 -26.41
CA VAL A 320 -0.24 17.03 -26.63
C VAL A 320 -0.73 15.87 -27.48
N GLY A 321 -0.30 15.82 -28.75
CA GLY A 321 -0.69 14.76 -29.68
C GLY A 321 -0.42 13.37 -29.10
N ASN A 322 -1.04 12.34 -29.67
CA ASN A 322 -0.83 10.95 -29.26
C ASN A 322 0.66 10.68 -28.99
N ILE A 323 1.00 10.38 -27.74
CA ILE A 323 2.37 10.02 -27.34
C ILE A 323 2.58 8.58 -27.80
N THR A 324 3.00 8.41 -29.05
CA THR A 324 3.46 7.13 -29.57
C THR A 324 4.95 6.99 -29.24
N PRO A 325 5.42 5.84 -28.70
CA PRO A 325 6.85 5.62 -28.45
C PRO A 325 7.70 5.61 -29.72
N ARG A 326 7.06 5.57 -30.89
CA ARG A 326 7.67 5.62 -32.21
C ARG A 326 7.20 6.88 -32.92
N PRO A 327 8.09 7.64 -33.59
CA PRO A 327 7.68 8.73 -34.45
C PRO A 327 6.74 8.23 -35.53
N ALA A 328 5.74 9.05 -35.89
CA ALA A 328 4.79 8.69 -36.93
C ALA A 328 5.53 8.52 -38.27
N PRO A 329 5.39 7.38 -38.96
CA PRO A 329 5.94 7.22 -40.31
C PRO A 329 5.19 8.12 -41.29
N GLN A 330 5.77 8.34 -42.48
CA GLN A 330 5.12 9.15 -43.50
C GLN A 330 3.76 8.55 -43.88
N LYS A 331 2.75 9.43 -44.01
CA LYS A 331 1.38 9.01 -44.35
C LYS A 331 1.32 8.21 -45.66
N THR A 332 2.17 8.57 -46.64
CA THR A 332 2.30 7.88 -47.93
C THR A 332 2.71 6.42 -47.75
N GLU A 333 3.71 6.12 -46.90
CA GLU A 333 4.11 4.74 -46.60
C GLU A 333 2.98 3.93 -45.94
N LEU A 334 2.18 4.56 -45.07
CA LEU A 334 1.06 3.91 -44.42
C LEU A 334 -0.09 3.62 -45.39
N ILE A 335 -0.33 4.49 -46.37
CA ILE A 335 -1.34 4.28 -47.42
C ILE A 335 -0.94 3.10 -48.30
N HIS A 336 0.34 2.99 -48.69
CA HIS A 336 0.82 1.85 -49.48
C HIS A 336 0.73 0.50 -48.74
N LYS A 337 0.77 0.53 -47.41
CA LYS A 337 0.63 -0.66 -46.54
C LYS A 337 -0.78 -0.85 -46.03
N PHE A 338 -1.71 0.04 -46.36
CA PHE A 338 -3.09 -0.03 -45.91
C PHE A 338 -3.82 -1.10 -46.72
N PHE A 339 -4.20 -2.18 -46.05
CA PHE A 339 -5.06 -3.21 -46.60
C PHE A 339 -6.24 -3.41 -45.65
N SER A 340 -7.46 -3.16 -46.14
CA SER A 340 -8.66 -3.38 -45.34
C SER A 340 -8.98 -4.87 -45.30
N ARG A 341 -9.18 -5.40 -44.10
CA ARG A 341 -9.65 -6.80 -43.94
C ARG A 341 -11.08 -7.03 -44.45
N PHE A 342 -11.79 -5.96 -44.82
CA PHE A 342 -13.15 -5.98 -45.32
C PHE A 342 -13.27 -5.50 -46.76
N ASP A 343 -12.15 -5.28 -47.46
CA ASP A 343 -12.22 -4.98 -48.89
C ASP A 343 -12.71 -6.22 -49.64
N LYS A 344 -13.99 -6.19 -50.00
CA LYS A 344 -14.59 -7.09 -50.98
C LYS A 344 -14.23 -6.62 -52.39
N THR A 345 -12.94 -6.57 -52.73
CA THR A 345 -12.53 -6.62 -54.13
C THR A 345 -12.16 -8.06 -54.44
N SER A 346 -13.19 -8.77 -54.88
CA SER A 346 -13.18 -10.13 -55.38
C SER A 346 -12.48 -10.24 -56.74
N LYS A 347 -11.68 -11.30 -56.84
CA LYS A 347 -11.02 -11.92 -58.01
C LYS A 347 -9.70 -11.30 -58.48
#